data_AF-A0A528L3L3-F1
#
_entry.id   AF-A0A528L3L3-F1
#
_cell.length_a   1.000
_cell.length_b   1.000
_cell.length_c   1.000
_cell.angle_alpha   90.00
_cell.angle_beta   90.00
_cell.angle_gamma   90.00
#
_symmetry.space_group_name_H-M   'P 1'
#
loop_
_entity.id
_entity.type
_entity.pdbx_description
1 polymer ?
#
loop_
_entity_poly.entity_id
_entity_poly.type
_entity_poly.pdbx_seq_one_letter_code
_entity_poly.pdbx_strand_id
1 'polypeptide(L)'
;MHGGETVTIIGMTPNGRWDFRLPRVVAPVRLIYDDRVEERPFAADTVIVEPDLWRVTLKARFSHVTKRNTPALREIVFGHVTSTFLVARRKRKTYLSPRGGDGTVDRAVWQP
;
A
#
# COMPACT_ATOMS: atom_id res chain seq x y z
N MET A 1 1.08 11.24 -10.07
CA MET A 1 -0.20 10.61 -10.49
C MET A 1 -1.03 10.42 -9.25
N HIS A 2 -2.31 10.78 -9.26
CA HIS A 2 -3.13 10.82 -8.03
C HIS A 2 -4.14 9.66 -7.93
N GLY A 3 -4.32 8.89 -9.01
CA GLY A 3 -5.34 7.84 -9.09
C GLY A 3 -6.74 8.41 -9.25
N GLY A 4 -7.69 7.61 -9.72
CA GLY A 4 -9.08 8.00 -9.98
C GLY A 4 -9.31 8.72 -11.32
N GLU A 5 -8.26 8.85 -12.12
CA GLU A 5 -8.26 9.45 -13.47
C GLU A 5 -8.96 8.50 -14.46
N THR A 6 -9.64 9.03 -15.48
CA THR A 6 -10.16 8.20 -16.58
C THR A 6 -9.05 7.96 -17.59
N VAL A 7 -8.82 6.70 -17.94
CA VAL A 7 -7.79 6.27 -18.87
C VAL A 7 -8.43 5.56 -20.04
N THR A 8 -8.01 5.92 -21.25
CA THR A 8 -8.39 5.25 -22.49
C THR A 8 -7.13 4.70 -23.16
N ILE A 9 -7.15 3.43 -23.49
CA ILE A 9 -6.12 2.75 -24.28
C ILE A 9 -6.71 2.44 -25.65
N ILE A 10 -5.96 2.74 -26.71
CA ILE A 10 -6.39 2.57 -28.10
C ILE A 10 -5.38 1.69 -28.83
N GLY A 11 -5.87 0.72 -29.60
CA GLY A 11 -5.04 -0.11 -30.47
C GLY A 11 -4.15 -1.14 -29.75
N MET A 12 -4.31 -1.32 -28.44
CA MET A 12 -3.54 -2.30 -27.65
C MET A 12 -4.38 -3.46 -27.11
N THR A 13 -5.68 -3.51 -27.42
CA THR A 13 -6.56 -4.66 -27.10
C THR A 13 -7.23 -5.17 -28.39
N PRO A 14 -7.70 -6.43 -28.45
CA PRO A 14 -8.38 -6.97 -29.63
C PRO A 14 -9.66 -6.20 -30.03
N ASN A 15 -10.35 -5.62 -29.07
CA ASN A 15 -11.50 -4.75 -29.25
C ASN A 15 -11.13 -3.30 -29.59
N GLY A 16 -9.84 -2.99 -29.77
CA GLY A 16 -9.32 -1.72 -30.26
C GLY A 16 -9.41 -0.55 -29.27
N ARG A 17 -10.20 -0.68 -28.20
CA ARG A 17 -10.40 0.35 -27.19
C ARG A 17 -10.66 -0.28 -25.82
N TRP A 18 -9.99 0.27 -24.80
CA TRP A 18 -10.26 -0.04 -23.40
C TRP A 18 -10.32 1.25 -22.58
N ASP A 19 -11.50 1.53 -22.04
CA ASP A 19 -11.72 2.62 -21.10
C ASP A 19 -11.80 2.05 -19.67
N PHE A 20 -11.06 2.64 -18.74
CA PHE A 20 -11.14 2.29 -17.33
C PHE A 20 -10.82 3.49 -16.44
N ARG A 21 -11.21 3.39 -15.18
CA ARG A 21 -10.80 4.34 -14.16
C ARG A 21 -9.55 3.81 -13.46
N LEU A 22 -8.51 4.63 -13.42
CA LEU A 22 -7.27 4.24 -12.75
C LEU A 22 -7.58 4.07 -11.25
N PRO A 23 -7.32 2.90 -10.64
CA PRO A 23 -7.65 2.71 -9.24
C PRO A 23 -6.87 3.70 -8.37
N ARG A 24 -7.46 4.10 -7.25
CA ARG A 24 -6.80 4.94 -6.25
C ARG A 24 -6.57 4.13 -4.98
N VAL A 25 -5.31 3.83 -4.68
CA VAL A 25 -4.94 3.18 -3.41
C VAL A 25 -5.08 4.20 -2.29
N VAL A 26 -5.89 3.87 -1.29
CA VAL A 26 -6.15 4.68 -0.09
C VAL A 26 -5.60 4.04 1.18
N ALA A 27 -5.04 2.84 1.07
CA ALA A 27 -4.38 2.18 2.18
C ALA A 27 -3.12 2.94 2.63
N PRO A 28 -2.92 3.07 3.95
CA PRO A 28 -1.69 3.62 4.49
C PRO A 28 -0.54 2.62 4.37
N VAL A 29 0.67 3.16 4.15
CA VAL A 29 1.94 2.48 4.36
C VAL A 29 2.46 2.91 5.72
N ARG A 30 2.70 1.97 6.62
CA ARG A 30 3.22 2.23 7.97
C ARG A 30 4.65 1.75 8.10
N LEU A 31 5.53 2.65 8.50
CA LEU A 31 6.94 2.39 8.80
C LEU A 31 7.07 2.29 10.32
N ILE A 32 7.36 1.10 10.83
CA ILE A 32 7.50 0.85 12.26
C ILE A 32 8.98 0.93 12.62
N TYR A 33 9.34 1.92 13.42
CA TYR A 33 10.66 2.10 14.00
C TYR A 33 10.67 1.60 15.45
N ASP A 34 11.86 1.57 16.06
CA ASP A 34 12.01 1.22 17.47
C ASP A 34 11.25 2.16 18.42
N ASP A 35 11.13 3.45 18.08
CA ASP A 35 10.57 4.49 18.94
C ASP A 35 9.22 5.03 18.45
N ARG A 36 8.97 4.97 17.14
CA ARG A 36 7.81 5.61 16.49
C ARG A 36 7.20 4.77 15.38
N VAL A 37 6.03 5.19 14.93
CA VAL A 37 5.40 4.72 13.70
C VAL A 37 5.19 5.94 12.81
N GLU A 38 5.66 5.87 11.58
CA GLU A 38 5.39 6.88 10.56
C GLU A 38 4.35 6.34 9.57
N GLU A 39 3.33 7.14 9.26
CA GLU A 39 2.39 6.85 8.18
C GLU A 39 2.79 7.61 6.91
N ARG A 40 2.79 6.89 5.79
CA ARG A 40 3.01 7.44 4.45
C ARG A 40 1.84 7.04 3.56
N PRO A 41 1.38 7.93 2.68
CA PRO A 41 0.42 7.55 1.65
C PRO A 41 1.07 6.61 0.65
N PHE A 42 0.29 5.69 0.08
CA PHE A 42 0.70 4.99 -1.13
C PHE A 42 0.69 5.97 -2.30
N ALA A 43 1.85 6.45 -2.70
CA ALA A 43 2.03 7.34 -3.83
C ALA A 43 2.52 6.55 -5.04
N ALA A 44 1.59 6.14 -5.93
CA ALA A 44 1.96 5.46 -7.17
C ALA A 44 2.80 6.39 -8.05
N ASP A 45 3.99 5.92 -8.44
CA ASP A 45 4.91 6.63 -9.33
C ASP A 45 5.01 5.98 -10.72
N THR A 46 4.51 4.75 -10.84
CA THR A 46 4.53 3.96 -12.07
C THR A 46 3.20 3.24 -12.21
N VAL A 47 2.63 3.31 -13.41
CA VAL A 47 1.47 2.52 -13.84
C VAL A 47 1.94 1.55 -14.91
N ILE A 48 1.72 0.26 -14.69
CA ILE A 48 1.95 -0.77 -15.68
C ILE A 48 0.59 -1.22 -16.17
N VAL A 49 0.36 -1.12 -17.47
CA VAL A 49 -0.86 -1.62 -18.09
C VAL A 49 -0.52 -2.83 -18.94
N GLU A 50 -1.26 -3.91 -18.73
CA GLU A 50 -1.13 -5.18 -19.42
C GLU A 50 -2.47 -5.48 -20.11
N PRO A 51 -2.68 -4.94 -21.32
CA PRO A 51 -3.96 -5.01 -22.03
C PRO A 51 -4.41 -6.44 -22.31
N ASP A 52 -3.49 -7.33 -22.66
CA ASP A 52 -3.78 -8.74 -22.94
C ASP A 52 -4.33 -9.48 -21.71
N LEU A 53 -3.95 -9.02 -20.51
CA LEU A 53 -4.38 -9.59 -19.24
C LEU A 53 -5.50 -8.79 -18.56
N TRP A 54 -5.99 -7.71 -19.20
CA TRP A 54 -6.95 -6.78 -18.60
C TRP A 54 -6.52 -6.30 -17.20
N ARG A 55 -5.21 -6.09 -17.03
CA ARG A 55 -4.61 -5.81 -15.72
C ARG A 55 -3.93 -4.45 -15.70
N VAL A 56 -4.14 -3.74 -14.60
CA VAL A 56 -3.45 -2.49 -14.28
C VAL A 56 -2.75 -2.67 -12.95
N THR A 57 -1.44 -2.44 -12.93
CA THR A 57 -0.60 -2.53 -11.74
C THR A 57 -0.10 -1.15 -11.37
N LEU A 58 -0.38 -0.74 -10.13
CA LEU A 58 0.16 0.48 -9.55
C LEU A 58 1.40 0.14 -8.73
N LYS A 59 2.49 0.83 -9.00
CA LYS A 59 3.76 0.67 -8.27
C LYS A 59 4.16 1.99 -7.63
N ALA A 60 4.46 1.90 -6.35
CA ALA A 60 5.00 2.99 -5.55
C ALA A 60 6.41 2.62 -5.09
N ARG A 61 7.33 3.58 -5.15
CA ARG A 61 8.65 3.49 -4.56
C ARG A 61 8.77 4.57 -3.51
N PHE A 62 9.40 4.23 -2.40
CA PHE A 62 9.87 5.21 -1.44
C PHE A 62 11.31 4.86 -1.05
N SER A 63 12.10 5.88 -0.80
CA SER A 63 13.46 5.73 -0.32
C SER A 63 13.52 6.23 1.11
N HIS A 64 14.14 5.43 1.98
CA HIS A 64 14.38 5.81 3.36
C HIS A 64 15.87 5.67 3.65
N VAL A 65 16.50 6.75 4.12
CA VAL A 65 17.92 6.76 4.47
C VAL A 65 18.06 6.38 5.93
N THR A 66 18.65 5.22 6.20
CA THR A 66 19.03 4.82 7.55
C THR A 66 20.29 5.56 7.97
N LYS A 67 20.24 6.32 9.08
CA LYS A 67 21.39 7.02 9.64
C LYS A 67 21.93 6.27 10.87
N ARG A 68 23.25 6.27 11.06
CA ARG A 68 23.87 5.76 12.30
C ARG A 68 23.31 6.53 13.50
N ASN A 69 23.10 5.84 14.62
CA ASN A 69 22.52 6.36 15.87
C ASN A 69 21.09 6.91 15.74
N THR A 70 20.36 6.56 14.67
CA THR A 70 18.91 6.81 14.59
C THR A 70 18.13 5.52 14.81
N PRO A 71 16.90 5.60 15.37
CA PRO A 71 16.04 4.43 15.54
C PRO A 71 15.89 3.65 14.23
N ALA A 72 16.13 2.35 14.27
CA ALA A 72 16.12 1.51 13.09
C ALA A 72 14.69 1.29 12.58
N LEU A 73 14.50 1.33 11.26
CA LEU A 73 13.28 0.83 10.63
C LEU A 73 13.24 -0.68 10.79
N ARG A 74 12.14 -1.21 11.32
CA ARG A 74 11.98 -2.63 11.64
C ARG A 74 11.04 -3.35 10.71
N GLU A 75 9.90 -2.74 10.45
CA GLU A 75 8.82 -3.38 9.71
C GLU A 75 8.09 -2.35 8.85
N ILE A 76 7.62 -2.81 7.70
CA ILE A 76 6.81 -2.03 6.78
C ILE A 76 5.50 -2.77 6.62
N VAL A 77 4.39 -2.09 6.93
CA VAL A 77 3.05 -2.67 6.88
C VAL A 77 2.24 -1.90 5.86
N PHE A 78 1.61 -2.62 4.94
CA PHE A 78 0.69 -2.06 3.96
C PHE A 78 -0.74 -2.47 4.29
N GLY A 79 -1.67 -1.52 4.25
CA GLY A 79 -3.09 -1.79 4.51
C GLY A 79 -3.54 -1.37 5.90
N HIS A 80 -4.77 -1.73 6.26
CA HIS A 80 -5.35 -1.37 7.56
C HIS A 80 -5.04 -2.44 8.59
N VAL A 81 -4.50 -2.03 9.74
CA VAL A 81 -4.24 -2.92 10.89
C VAL A 81 -4.75 -2.30 12.17
N THR A 82 -4.98 -3.11 13.19
CA THR A 82 -5.44 -2.64 14.50
C THR A 82 -4.37 -1.80 15.21
N SER A 83 -4.80 -0.85 16.05
CA SER A 83 -3.88 -0.08 16.89
C SER A 83 -3.08 -0.98 17.84
N THR A 84 -3.70 -2.04 18.37
CA THR A 84 -3.04 -3.05 19.21
C THR A 84 -1.93 -3.80 18.48
N PHE A 85 -2.10 -4.09 17.19
CA PHE A 85 -1.05 -4.67 16.37
C PHE A 85 0.15 -3.73 16.28
N LEU A 86 -0.06 -2.45 15.98
CA LEU A 86 1.01 -1.46 15.89
C LEU A 86 1.77 -1.30 17.22
N VAL A 87 1.03 -1.28 18.34
CA VAL A 87 1.64 -1.20 19.68
C VAL A 87 2.47 -2.45 19.99
N ALA A 88 1.96 -3.64 19.67
CA ALA A 88 2.67 -4.90 19.88
C ALA A 88 3.97 -4.92 19.06
N ARG A 89 3.90 -4.58 17.76
CA ARG A 89 5.08 -4.52 16.88
C ARG A 89 6.11 -3.51 17.36
N ARG A 90 5.69 -2.27 17.71
CA ARG A 90 6.60 -1.25 18.26
C ARG A 90 7.25 -1.70 19.57
N LYS A 91 6.51 -2.35 20.47
CA LYS A 91 7.01 -2.86 21.75
C LYS A 91 7.75 -4.20 21.63
N ARG A 92 7.94 -4.73 20.42
CA ARG A 92 8.56 -6.03 20.17
C ARG A 92 7.86 -7.19 20.90
N LYS A 93 6.54 -7.09 21.02
CA LYS A 93 5.70 -8.13 21.61
C LYS A 93 5.02 -8.92 20.50
N THR A 94 4.85 -10.21 20.72
CA THR A 94 3.95 -11.03 19.93
C THR A 94 2.56 -10.40 19.99
N TYR A 95 1.99 -10.10 18.83
CA TYR A 95 0.61 -9.69 18.75
C TYR A 95 -0.28 -10.91 19.04
N LEU A 96 -1.16 -10.77 20.02
CA LEU A 96 -2.16 -11.77 20.37
C LEU A 96 -3.53 -11.15 20.11
N SER A 97 -4.28 -11.72 19.19
CA SER A 97 -5.66 -11.31 18.95
C SER A 97 -6.61 -12.15 19.81
N PRO A 98 -7.45 -11.54 20.64
CA PRO A 98 -8.50 -12.25 21.37
C PRO A 98 -9.51 -12.94 20.45
N ARG A 99 -9.59 -12.51 19.18
CA ARG A 99 -10.55 -13.01 18.17
C ARG A 99 -9.87 -13.88 17.10
N GLY A 100 -8.60 -14.28 17.29
CA GLY A 100 -7.89 -15.18 16.38
C GLY A 100 -7.39 -14.55 15.06
N GLY A 101 -7.38 -13.21 14.94
CA GLY A 101 -6.85 -12.51 13.76
C GLY A 101 -5.34 -12.21 13.84
N ASP A 102 -4.74 -11.88 12.70
CA ASP A 102 -3.32 -11.48 12.60
C ASP A 102 -3.10 -9.97 12.84
N GLY A 103 -4.18 -9.22 13.03
CA GLY A 103 -4.17 -7.78 13.27
C GLY A 103 -4.54 -6.95 12.04
N THR A 104 -4.73 -7.57 10.88
CA THR A 104 -5.33 -6.94 9.70
C THR A 104 -6.79 -6.55 9.94
N VAL A 105 -7.22 -5.47 9.30
CA VAL A 105 -8.60 -4.99 9.34
C VAL A 105 -9.18 -5.11 7.94
N ASP A 106 -10.33 -5.77 7.84
CA ASP A 106 -11.05 -5.92 6.58
C ASP A 106 -11.67 -4.57 6.17
N ARG A 107 -10.86 -3.77 5.49
CA ARG A 107 -11.22 -2.47 4.95
C ARG A 107 -10.57 -2.32 3.59
N ALA A 108 -11.34 -1.83 2.63
CA ALA A 108 -10.87 -1.60 1.27
C ALA A 108 -9.58 -0.77 1.26
N VAL A 109 -8.57 -1.29 0.55
CA VAL A 109 -7.26 -0.66 0.39
C VAL A 109 -7.19 0.25 -0.84
N TRP A 110 -8.19 0.16 -1.71
CA TRP A 110 -8.29 0.94 -2.94
C TRP A 110 -9.73 1.31 -3.25
N GLN A 111 -9.90 2.32 -4.09
CA GLN A 111 -11.16 2.80 -4.64
C GLN A 111 -11.09 2.70 -6.17
N PRO A 112 -12.18 2.27 -6.84
CA PRO A 112 -12.25 2.23 -8.29
C PRO A 112 -12.26 3.62 -8.92
#